data_AF-A0A2W5YKJ2-F1
#
_entry.id   AF-A0A2W5YKJ2-F1
#
_cell.length_a   1.000
_cell.length_b   1.000
_cell.length_c   1.000
_cell.angle_alpha   90.00
_cell.angle_beta   90.00
_cell.angle_gamma   90.00
#
_symmetry.space_group_name_H-M   'P 1'
#
loop_
_entity.id
_entity.type
_entity.pdbx_description
1 polymer ?
#
loop_
_entity_poly.entity_id
_entity_poly.type
_entity_poly.pdbx_seq_one_letter_code
_entity_poly.pdbx_strand_id
1 'polypeptide(L)'
;MKPAGSARLSLLCVLFSLPILSYGATLAGQQVQGGGKLEIQFPVSKYYQDFAAQGGNPRSPMGKAVVTFPPGFDPARSWPILIVTSTTDRFRTSPMDAEWYHPPADAEGW
;
A
#
# COMPACT_ATOMS: atom_id res chain seq x y z
N MET A 1 -56.99 33.42 -34.03
CA MET A 1 -57.10 32.13 -33.31
C MET A 1 -55.73 31.77 -32.72
N LYS A 2 -55.64 31.66 -31.39
CA LYS A 2 -54.61 30.89 -30.65
C LYS A 2 -55.28 29.55 -30.27
N PRO A 3 -54.59 28.46 -29.86
CA PRO A 3 -53.14 28.23 -29.76
C PRO A 3 -52.67 26.84 -30.27
N ALA A 4 -51.36 26.64 -30.39
CA ALA A 4 -50.67 25.35 -30.17
C ALA A 4 -49.18 25.71 -30.00
N GLY A 5 -48.51 25.51 -28.86
CA GLY A 5 -48.51 24.32 -28.03
C GLY A 5 -47.26 23.50 -28.37
N SER A 6 -46.07 23.99 -28.02
CA SER A 6 -44.84 23.20 -28.11
C SER A 6 -44.12 23.30 -26.76
N ALA A 7 -44.51 22.41 -25.85
CA ALA A 7 -43.80 22.19 -24.61
C ALA A 7 -42.47 21.52 -24.94
N ARG A 8 -41.36 22.24 -24.76
CA ARG A 8 -40.02 21.69 -24.88
C ARG A 8 -39.78 20.80 -23.67
N LEU A 9 -39.78 19.47 -23.88
CA LEU A 9 -39.34 18.50 -22.90
C LEU A 9 -37.81 18.63 -22.73
N SER A 10 -37.37 19.41 -21.75
CA SER A 10 -35.98 19.37 -21.29
C SER A 10 -35.80 18.12 -20.42
N LEU A 11 -35.26 17.06 -21.02
CA LEU A 11 -34.81 15.87 -20.30
C LEU A 11 -33.57 16.25 -19.48
N LEU A 12 -33.76 16.58 -18.21
CA LEU A 12 -32.68 16.82 -17.25
C LEU A 12 -32.12 15.45 -16.82
N CYS A 13 -31.10 14.96 -17.51
CA CYS A 13 -30.30 13.81 -17.06
C CYS A 13 -29.53 14.20 -15.79
N VAL A 14 -30.16 14.04 -14.64
CA VAL A 14 -29.47 14.09 -13.34
C VAL A 14 -28.67 12.79 -13.23
N LEU A 15 -27.43 12.83 -13.72
CA LEU A 15 -26.41 11.84 -13.39
C LEU A 15 -26.18 11.95 -11.88
N PHE A 16 -26.86 11.10 -11.11
CA PHE A 16 -26.50 10.83 -9.73
C PHE A 16 -25.10 10.19 -9.74
N SER A 17 -24.07 11.02 -9.62
CA SER A 17 -22.74 10.60 -9.24
C SER A 17 -22.82 10.10 -7.79
N LEU A 18 -23.29 8.87 -7.61
CA LEU A 18 -23.14 8.16 -6.34
C LEU A 18 -21.63 8.12 -6.06
N PRO A 19 -21.15 8.63 -4.91
CA PRO A 19 -19.77 8.37 -4.52
C PRO A 19 -19.68 6.86 -4.35
N ILE A 20 -18.91 6.21 -5.23
CA ILE A 20 -18.52 4.82 -5.03
C ILE A 20 -17.69 4.87 -3.74
N LEU A 21 -18.27 4.36 -2.64
CA LEU A 21 -17.54 4.17 -1.41
C LEU A 21 -16.49 3.09 -1.70
N SER A 22 -15.31 3.51 -2.14
CA SER A 22 -14.16 2.62 -2.24
C SER A 22 -13.74 2.32 -0.80
N TYR A 23 -14.20 1.18 -0.27
CA TYR A 23 -13.58 0.58 0.89
C TYR A 23 -12.20 0.10 0.47
N GLY A 24 -11.22 1.01 0.45
CA GLY A 24 -9.83 0.63 0.25
C GLY A 24 -9.38 -0.25 1.41
N ALA A 25 -8.58 -1.29 1.11
CA ALA A 25 -7.99 -2.11 2.16
C ALA A 25 -7.15 -1.23 3.08
N THR A 26 -7.18 -1.54 4.37
CA THR A 26 -6.34 -0.87 5.36
C THR A 26 -5.30 -1.83 5.89
N LEU A 27 -4.07 -1.35 6.03
CA LEU A 27 -2.99 -2.05 6.73
C LEU A 27 -2.43 -1.10 7.78
N ALA A 28 -2.28 -1.58 9.03
CA ALA A 28 -1.86 -0.76 10.17
C ALA A 28 -2.68 0.55 10.35
N GLY A 29 -3.98 0.52 10.03
CA GLY A 29 -4.87 1.69 10.10
C GLY A 29 -4.69 2.72 8.98
N GLN A 30 -3.82 2.43 8.01
CA GLN A 30 -3.56 3.29 6.85
C GLN A 30 -4.19 2.70 5.60
N GLN A 31 -4.74 3.55 4.74
CA GLN A 31 -5.33 3.16 3.47
C GLN A 31 -4.23 2.67 2.50
N VAL A 32 -4.51 1.56 1.83
CA VAL A 32 -3.63 0.93 0.85
C VAL A 32 -4.08 1.32 -0.55
N GLN A 33 -3.13 1.67 -1.40
CA GLN A 33 -3.34 2.02 -2.80
C GLN A 33 -2.40 1.19 -3.67
N GLY A 34 -2.88 0.77 -4.85
CA GLY A 34 -2.01 0.12 -5.85
C GLY A 34 -0.90 1.05 -6.31
N GLY A 35 0.29 0.48 -6.49
CA GLY A 35 1.54 1.21 -6.73
C GLY A 35 2.05 1.98 -5.51
N GLY A 36 1.38 1.85 -4.36
CA GLY A 36 1.68 2.60 -3.15
C GLY A 36 2.76 1.94 -2.29
N LYS A 37 3.29 2.73 -1.35
CA LYS A 37 4.20 2.25 -0.30
C LYS A 37 3.67 2.66 1.07
N LEU A 38 3.76 1.73 2.01
CA LEU A 38 3.42 1.92 3.40
C LEU A 38 4.65 1.72 4.28
N GLU A 39 4.88 2.65 5.21
CA GLU A 39 5.91 2.52 6.24
C GLU A 39 5.25 2.44 7.61
N ILE A 40 5.42 1.29 8.28
CA ILE A 40 4.82 1.00 9.58
C ILE A 40 5.94 1.01 10.62
N GLN A 41 5.79 1.83 11.65
CA GLN A 41 6.66 1.80 12.83
C GLN A 41 5.95 1.08 13.97
N PHE A 42 6.68 0.22 14.67
CA PHE A 42 6.13 -0.55 15.78
C PHE A 42 7.14 -0.68 16.91
N PRO A 43 6.67 -0.72 18.18
CA PRO A 43 7.57 -0.94 19.31
C PRO A 43 8.17 -2.35 19.24
N VAL A 44 9.48 -2.44 19.47
CA VAL A 44 10.19 -3.72 19.50
C VAL A 44 10.24 -4.21 20.95
N SER A 45 9.93 -5.48 21.18
CA SER A 45 10.01 -6.05 22.54
C SER A 45 11.46 -6.04 23.04
N LYS A 46 11.64 -5.91 24.36
CA LYS A 46 12.98 -5.89 24.98
C LYS A 46 13.84 -7.09 24.56
N TYR A 47 13.23 -8.26 24.42
CA TYR A 47 13.89 -9.48 23.97
C TYR A 47 14.60 -9.29 22.62
N TYR A 48 13.90 -8.79 21.60
CA TYR A 48 14.49 -8.58 20.28
C TYR A 48 15.49 -7.42 20.25
N GLN A 49 15.30 -6.40 21.09
CA GLN A 49 16.30 -5.35 21.27
C GLN A 49 17.62 -5.90 21.81
N ASP A 50 17.55 -6.74 22.85
CA ASP A 50 18.73 -7.36 23.45
C ASP A 50 19.41 -8.35 22.48
N PHE A 51 18.61 -9.09 21.70
CA PHE A 51 19.13 -9.98 20.66
C PHE A 51 19.87 -9.20 19.58
N ALA A 52 19.28 -8.12 19.05
CA ALA A 52 19.90 -7.30 18.03
C ALA A 52 21.20 -6.63 18.53
N ALA A 53 21.27 -6.29 19.82
CA ALA A 53 22.44 -5.67 20.44
C ALA A 53 23.63 -6.62 20.66
N GLN A 54 23.45 -7.93 20.43
CA GLN A 54 24.57 -8.87 20.41
C GLN A 54 25.61 -8.41 19.38
N GLY A 55 26.90 -8.50 19.73
CA GLY A 55 27.99 -7.99 18.89
C GLY A 55 28.19 -6.46 18.95
N GLY A 56 27.52 -5.75 19.87
CA GLY A 56 27.74 -4.32 20.13
C GLY A 56 26.89 -3.36 19.29
N ASN A 57 25.85 -3.87 18.62
CA ASN A 57 24.90 -3.03 17.89
C ASN A 57 24.02 -2.22 18.87
N PRO A 58 23.50 -1.05 18.45
CA PRO A 58 22.56 -0.29 19.25
C PRO A 58 21.22 -1.01 19.42
N ARG A 59 20.58 -0.83 20.58
CA ARG A 59 19.20 -1.27 20.82
C ARG A 59 18.24 -0.28 20.17
N SER A 60 17.52 -0.70 19.13
CA SER A 60 16.46 0.13 18.54
C SER A 60 15.13 -0.11 19.26
N PRO A 61 14.51 0.90 19.89
CA PRO A 61 13.21 0.74 20.54
C PRO A 61 12.06 0.55 19.54
N MET A 62 12.26 0.99 18.30
CA MET A 62 11.29 0.94 17.22
C MET A 62 11.80 0.08 16.06
N GLY A 63 10.90 -0.70 15.49
CA GLY A 63 11.08 -1.43 14.24
C GLY A 63 10.41 -0.65 13.12
N LYS A 64 10.84 -0.93 11.88
CA LYS A 64 10.23 -0.38 10.67
C LYS A 64 9.93 -1.51 9.71
N ALA A 65 8.68 -1.61 9.27
CA ALA A 65 8.27 -2.47 8.16
C ALA A 65 7.89 -1.58 6.99
N VAL A 66 8.39 -1.91 5.80
CA VAL A 66 8.03 -1.23 4.54
C VAL A 66 7.28 -2.24 3.70
N VAL A 67 6.08 -1.87 3.24
CA VAL A 67 5.23 -2.70 2.40
C VAL A 67 4.95 -1.94 1.11
N THR A 68 5.28 -2.56 -0.03
CA THR A 68 5.01 -2.01 -1.36
C THR A 68 3.88 -2.80 -2.00
N PHE A 69 3.04 -2.11 -2.76
CA PHE A 69 1.91 -2.69 -3.47
C PHE A 69 2.13 -2.54 -4.98
N PRO A 70 1.88 -3.59 -5.77
CA PRO A 70 2.03 -3.51 -7.21
C PRO A 70 1.04 -2.49 -7.82
N PRO A 71 1.33 -1.91 -9.00
CA PRO A 71 0.41 -0.98 -9.67
C PRO A 71 -1.01 -1.54 -9.86
N GLY A 72 -1.13 -2.86 -10.05
CA GLY A 72 -2.40 -3.57 -10.22
C GLY A 72 -3.02 -4.13 -8.94
N PHE A 73 -2.59 -3.67 -7.75
CA PHE A 73 -3.08 -4.19 -6.49
C PHE A 73 -4.61 -4.07 -6.36
N ASP A 74 -5.25 -5.21 -6.21
CA ASP A 74 -6.69 -5.33 -5.95
C ASP A 74 -6.87 -5.96 -4.56
N PRO A 75 -7.41 -5.24 -3.57
CA PRO A 75 -7.62 -5.77 -2.23
C PRO A 75 -8.62 -6.94 -2.16
N ALA A 76 -9.43 -7.15 -3.21
CA ALA A 76 -10.35 -8.28 -3.30
C ALA A 76 -9.69 -9.60 -3.74
N ARG A 77 -8.43 -9.54 -4.23
CA ARG A 77 -7.66 -10.68 -4.70
C ARG A 77 -6.68 -11.18 -3.62
N SER A 78 -6.40 -12.48 -3.61
CA SER A 78 -5.28 -13.02 -2.85
C SER A 78 -3.95 -12.72 -3.55
N TRP A 79 -3.04 -12.08 -2.82
CA TRP A 79 -1.68 -11.78 -3.29
C TRP A 79 -0.67 -12.62 -2.52
N PRO A 80 0.34 -13.18 -3.21
CA PRO A 80 1.49 -13.74 -2.52
C PRO A 80 2.29 -12.61 -1.84
N ILE A 81 2.97 -12.92 -0.73
CA ILE A 81 3.76 -11.94 0.03
C ILE A 81 5.23 -12.32 -0.08
N LEU A 82 6.04 -11.40 -0.60
CA LEU A 82 7.49 -11.53 -0.61
C LEU A 82 8.05 -10.88 0.66
N ILE A 83 8.65 -11.69 1.54
CA ILE A 83 9.33 -11.19 2.74
C ILE A 83 10.82 -11.09 2.46
N VAL A 84 11.29 -9.85 2.41
CA VAL A 84 12.68 -9.51 2.09
C VAL A 84 13.45 -9.33 3.42
N THR A 85 14.18 -10.37 3.87
CA THR A 85 15.02 -10.36 5.10
C THR A 85 16.48 -9.90 4.89
N SER A 86 16.79 -8.62 5.14
CA SER A 86 18.17 -8.09 5.09
C SER A 86 19.11 -8.77 6.07
N THR A 87 20.22 -9.35 5.58
CA THR A 87 21.39 -9.65 6.41
C THR A 87 22.17 -8.36 6.64
N THR A 88 22.52 -8.10 7.90
CA THR A 88 23.27 -6.91 8.32
C THR A 88 24.72 -6.95 7.81
N ASP A 89 24.95 -6.51 6.59
CA ASP A 89 26.30 -6.26 6.08
C ASP A 89 26.66 -4.80 6.33
N ARG A 90 27.55 -4.55 7.30
CA ARG A 90 28.06 -3.22 7.62
C ARG A 90 28.67 -2.57 6.36
N PHE A 91 28.23 -1.36 6.01
CA PHE A 91 28.62 -0.58 4.82
C PHE A 91 28.12 -1.08 3.46
N ARG A 92 27.10 -1.94 3.43
CA ARG A 92 26.34 -2.20 2.20
C ARG A 92 24.91 -1.73 2.38
N THR A 93 24.43 -0.90 1.45
CA THR A 93 22.97 -0.81 1.23
C THR A 93 22.53 -2.23 0.97
N SER A 94 21.64 -2.75 1.80
CA SER A 94 21.18 -4.10 1.58
C SER A 94 20.44 -4.10 0.23
N PRO A 95 20.71 -5.05 -0.68
CA PRO A 95 19.91 -5.26 -1.89
C PRO A 95 18.42 -5.56 -1.61
N MET A 96 18.03 -5.47 -0.34
CA MET A 96 16.79 -5.80 0.34
C MET A 96 15.91 -4.58 0.58
N ASP A 97 16.28 -3.44 -0.03
CA ASP A 97 15.32 -2.39 -0.31
C ASP A 97 14.28 -2.95 -1.31
N ALA A 98 13.00 -2.87 -0.94
CA ALA A 98 11.88 -3.41 -1.71
C ALA A 98 11.91 -3.00 -3.21
N GLU A 99 12.46 -1.81 -3.51
CA GLU A 99 12.62 -1.28 -4.86
C GLU A 99 13.43 -2.19 -5.79
N TRP A 100 14.42 -2.95 -5.29
CA TRP A 100 15.15 -3.89 -6.17
C TRP A 100 14.40 -5.16 -6.52
N TYR A 101 13.45 -5.54 -5.67
CA TYR A 101 12.57 -6.67 -5.96
C TYR A 101 11.34 -6.27 -6.77
N HIS A 102 11.04 -4.98 -6.87
CA HIS A 102 9.84 -4.47 -7.56
C HIS A 102 9.83 -4.80 -9.06
N PRO A 103 10.88 -4.53 -9.87
CA PRO A 103 10.83 -4.83 -11.31
C PRO A 103 10.64 -6.31 -11.67
N PRO A 104 11.38 -7.29 -11.08
CA PRO A 104 11.15 -8.69 -11.41
C PRO A 104 9.80 -9.20 -10.87
N ALA A 105 9.35 -8.74 -9.71
CA ALA A 105 8.04 -9.13 -9.17
C ALA A 105 6.90 -8.63 -10.08
N ASP A 106 6.90 -7.34 -10.45
CA ASP A 106 5.91 -6.78 -11.36
C ASP A 106 5.86 -7.52 -12.70
N ALA A 107 7.03 -7.90 -13.25
CA ALA A 107 7.11 -8.64 -14.50
C ALA A 107 6.45 -10.03 -14.43
N GLU A 108 6.40 -10.62 -13.23
CA GLU A 108 5.71 -11.89 -12.95
C GLU A 108 4.21 -11.69 -12.61
N GLY A 109 3.70 -10.46 -12.69
CA GLY A 109 2.31 -10.13 -12.39
C GLY A 109 1.98 -10.15 -10.90
N TRP A 110 3.02 -9.96 -10.07
CA TRP A 110 2.87 -9.60 -8.67
C TRP A 110 2.37 -8.17 -8.50
#